data_AF-A0A2H4V6Q2-F1
#
_entry.id   AF-A0A2H4V6Q2-F1
#
_cell.length_a   1.000
_cell.length_b   1.000
_cell.length_c   1.000
_cell.angle_alpha   90.00
_cell.angle_beta   90.00
_cell.angle_gamma   90.00
#
_symmetry.space_group_name_H-M   'P 1'
#
loop_
_entity.id
_entity.type
_entity.pdbx_description
1 polymer ?
#
loop_
_entity_poly.entity_id
_entity_poly.type
_entity_poly.pdbx_seq_one_letter_code
_entity_poly.pdbx_strand_id
1 'polypeptide(L)'
;MVLMLARELGCETLVSVVHAEENIPLFRQLGATIIENPQRLIAEYLPRGTHDPGIQGFTHVGDRDGGAEVPEISVADGAPIIGKTLEQADVAGFLPPSMVVVAVERDGEPIIPRGNTQIETDDLVTVFSKEGIINEVVPPFKPEAKRTGDPDTE
;
A
#
# COMPACT_ATOMS: atom_id res chain seq x y z
N MET A 1 5.61 -33.61 -1.66
CA MET A 1 4.69 -34.77 -1.63
C MET A 1 3.27 -34.40 -1.21
N VAL A 2 3.06 -33.57 -0.19
CA VAL A 2 1.71 -33.14 0.28
C VAL A 2 0.85 -32.52 -0.84
N LEU A 3 1.41 -31.63 -1.66
CA LEU A 3 0.73 -31.01 -2.81
C LEU A 3 0.19 -32.01 -3.84
N MET A 4 1.00 -33.02 -4.17
CA MET A 4 0.64 -34.03 -5.16
C MET A 4 -0.51 -34.92 -4.66
N LEU A 5 -0.47 -35.29 -3.37
CA LEU A 5 -1.55 -36.04 -2.75
C LEU A 5 -2.84 -35.22 -2.69
N ALA A 6 -2.75 -33.94 -2.31
CA ALA A 6 -3.92 -33.05 -2.28
C ALA A 6 -4.54 -32.87 -3.68
N ARG A 7 -3.72 -32.80 -4.73
CA ARG A 7 -4.18 -32.79 -6.12
C ARG A 7 -4.89 -34.10 -6.51
N GLU A 8 -4.34 -35.25 -6.13
CA GLU A 8 -4.95 -36.57 -6.38
C GLU A 8 -6.31 -36.72 -5.66
N LEU A 9 -6.43 -36.14 -4.46
CA LEU A 9 -7.68 -36.08 -3.69
C LEU A 9 -8.68 -35.04 -4.22
N GLY A 10 -8.35 -34.30 -5.29
CA GLY A 10 -9.26 -33.37 -5.95
C GLY A 10 -9.41 -32.01 -5.26
N CYS A 11 -8.43 -31.58 -4.45
CA CYS A 11 -8.45 -30.24 -3.86
C CYS A 11 -8.34 -29.16 -4.96
N GLU A 12 -9.31 -28.24 -5.02
CA GLU A 12 -9.36 -27.16 -6.02
C GLU A 12 -8.33 -26.06 -5.77
N THR A 13 -8.04 -25.78 -4.49
CA THR A 13 -7.11 -24.72 -4.07
C THR A 13 -5.90 -25.34 -3.38
N LEU A 14 -4.72 -25.12 -3.96
CA LEU A 14 -3.45 -25.64 -3.47
C LEU A 14 -2.52 -24.47 -3.17
N VAL A 15 -2.20 -24.25 -1.89
CA VAL A 15 -1.33 -23.16 -1.43
C VAL A 15 0.02 -23.73 -1.00
N SER A 16 1.11 -23.08 -1.38
CA SER A 16 2.46 -23.48 -0.97
C SER A 16 3.33 -22.28 -0.62
N VAL A 17 4.14 -22.44 0.43
CA VAL A 17 5.23 -21.54 0.73
C VAL A 17 6.51 -22.06 0.07
N VAL A 18 7.19 -21.24 -0.72
CA VAL A 18 8.41 -21.60 -1.44
C VAL A 18 9.47 -20.56 -1.15
N HIS A 19 10.55 -20.96 -0.46
CA HIS A 19 11.62 -20.05 -0.08
C HIS A 19 12.57 -19.73 -1.24
N ALA A 20 13.05 -20.76 -1.93
CA ALA A 20 13.98 -20.66 -3.04
C ALA A 20 13.23 -20.32 -4.34
N GLU A 21 13.52 -19.16 -4.93
CA GLU A 21 12.79 -18.61 -6.07
C GLU A 21 12.91 -19.51 -7.32
N GLU A 22 14.05 -20.18 -7.49
CA GLU A 22 14.30 -21.17 -8.54
C GLU A 22 13.34 -22.36 -8.53
N ASN A 23 12.70 -22.64 -7.39
CA ASN A 23 11.73 -23.72 -7.26
C ASN A 23 10.29 -23.30 -7.59
N ILE A 24 9.99 -22.00 -7.70
CA ILE A 24 8.63 -21.52 -8.00
C ILE A 24 8.06 -22.16 -9.29
N PRO A 25 8.80 -22.25 -10.41
CA PRO A 25 8.29 -22.89 -11.63
C PRO A 25 7.89 -24.35 -11.41
N LEU A 26 8.66 -25.12 -10.63
CA LEU A 26 8.35 -26.51 -10.31
C LEU A 26 7.05 -26.62 -9.50
N PHE A 27 6.87 -25.79 -8.47
CA PHE A 27 5.67 -25.82 -7.64
C PHE A 27 4.41 -25.41 -8.43
N ARG A 28 4.53 -24.48 -9.39
CA ARG A 28 3.46 -24.17 -10.34
C ARG A 28 3.10 -25.39 -11.20
N GLN A 29 4.08 -26.11 -11.73
CA GLN A 29 3.85 -27.31 -12.54
C GLN A 29 3.16 -28.44 -11.74
N LEU A 30 3.48 -28.57 -10.44
CA LEU A 30 2.85 -29.54 -9.54
C LEU A 30 1.38 -29.19 -9.22
N GLY A 31 0.94 -27.98 -9.53
CA GLY A 31 -0.45 -27.55 -9.39
C GLY A 31 -0.71 -26.62 -8.21
N ALA A 32 0.32 -26.03 -7.59
CA ALA A 32 0.09 -24.99 -6.60
C ALA A 32 -0.60 -23.78 -7.26
N THR A 33 -1.84 -23.53 -6.85
CA THR A 33 -2.69 -22.42 -7.28
C THR A 33 -2.19 -21.09 -6.71
N ILE A 34 -1.64 -21.12 -5.50
CA ILE A 34 -1.07 -19.95 -4.81
C ILE A 34 0.32 -20.32 -4.30
N ILE A 35 1.31 -19.47 -4.60
CA ILE A 35 2.69 -19.64 -4.14
C ILE A 35 3.14 -18.36 -3.46
N GLU A 36 3.47 -18.48 -2.18
CA GLU A 36 4.04 -17.38 -1.39
C GLU A 36 5.53 -17.58 -1.18
N ASN A 37 6.32 -16.54 -1.46
CA ASN A 37 7.75 -16.51 -1.13
C ASN A 37 7.98 -15.49 0.00
N PRO A 38 8.25 -15.96 1.24
CA PRO A 38 8.39 -15.07 2.38
C PRO A 38 9.64 -14.20 2.29
N GLN A 39 10.72 -14.70 1.69
CA GLN A 39 11.95 -13.91 1.52
C GLN A 39 11.71 -12.71 0.61
N ARG A 40 10.96 -12.92 -0.47
CA ARG A 40 10.56 -11.85 -1.37
C ARG A 40 9.62 -10.85 -0.69
N LEU A 41 8.60 -11.33 0.04
CA LEU A 41 7.70 -10.46 0.80
C LEU A 41 8.49 -9.58 1.77
N ILE A 42 9.40 -10.16 2.55
CA ILE A 42 10.24 -9.42 3.49
C ILE A 42 11.13 -8.40 2.76
N ALA A 43 11.75 -8.79 1.64
CA ALA A 43 12.60 -7.92 0.84
C ALA A 43 11.83 -6.74 0.21
N GLU A 44 10.54 -6.89 -0.08
CA GLU A 44 9.68 -5.80 -0.57
C GLU A 44 9.24 -4.86 0.57
N TYR A 45 8.93 -5.41 1.75
CA TYR A 45 8.45 -4.65 2.91
C TYR A 45 9.55 -3.85 3.61
N LEU A 46 10.74 -4.45 3.85
CA LEU A 46 11.80 -3.83 4.66
C LEU A 46 12.31 -2.49 4.11
N PRO A 47 12.66 -2.35 2.82
CA PRO A 47 13.16 -1.08 2.30
C PRO A 47 12.14 0.04 2.44
N ARG A 48 10.84 -0.27 2.27
CA ARG A 48 9.75 0.72 2.32
C ARG A 48 9.50 1.22 3.74
N GLY A 49 9.47 0.31 4.74
CA GLY A 49 9.34 0.70 6.14
C GLY A 49 10.47 1.60 6.65
N THR A 50 11.64 1.58 5.99
CA THR A 50 12.77 2.48 6.32
C THR A 50 12.72 3.83 5.60
N HIS A 51 12.16 3.90 4.39
CA HIS A 51 12.12 5.15 3.61
C HIS A 51 10.89 6.02 3.96
N ASP A 52 9.74 5.40 4.19
CA ASP A 52 8.49 6.12 4.46
C ASP A 52 7.77 5.52 5.68
N PRO A 53 8.12 5.93 6.91
CA PRO A 53 7.53 5.38 8.14
C PRO A 53 6.03 5.67 8.31
N GLY A 54 5.46 6.56 7.49
CA GLY A 54 4.02 6.82 7.44
C GLY A 54 3.23 5.82 6.60
N ILE A 55 3.90 4.92 5.87
CA ILE A 55 3.24 3.84 5.13
C ILE A 55 3.24 2.60 6.04
N GLN A 56 2.06 2.20 6.50
CA GLN A 56 1.92 1.05 7.41
C GLN A 56 1.83 -0.28 6.66
N GLY A 57 1.32 -0.25 5.44
CA GLY A 57 1.13 -1.43 4.60
C GLY A 57 0.97 -1.05 3.14
N PHE A 58 1.11 -2.04 2.26
CA PHE A 58 0.77 -1.89 0.85
C PHE A 58 0.45 -3.24 0.23
N THR A 59 -0.41 -3.24 -0.78
CA THR A 59 -0.73 -4.42 -1.58
C THR A 59 -0.60 -4.10 -3.06
N HIS A 60 0.05 -4.98 -3.83
CA HIS A 60 0.07 -4.87 -5.29
C HIS A 60 -1.28 -5.28 -5.89
N VAL A 61 -1.74 -4.56 -6.91
CA VAL A 61 -2.98 -4.86 -7.63
C VAL A 61 -2.67 -5.22 -9.08
N GLY A 62 -3.12 -6.40 -9.51
CA GLY A 62 -2.89 -6.90 -10.86
C GLY A 62 -1.51 -7.53 -11.04
N ASP A 63 -0.99 -7.52 -12.27
CA ASP A 63 0.37 -7.98 -12.53
C ASP A 63 1.38 -7.00 -11.96
N ARG A 64 2.48 -7.51 -11.38
CA ARG A 64 3.46 -6.67 -10.66
C ARG A 64 4.13 -5.62 -11.56
N ASP A 65 4.22 -5.90 -12.87
CA ASP A 65 4.73 -4.95 -13.87
C ASP A 65 3.77 -3.77 -14.13
N GLY A 66 2.51 -3.90 -13.71
CA GLY A 66 1.48 -2.88 -13.88
C GLY A 66 1.60 -1.69 -12.93
N GLY A 67 2.48 -1.77 -11.92
CA GLY A 67 2.80 -0.67 -11.00
C GLY A 67 1.69 -0.27 -10.03
N ALA A 68 0.46 -0.79 -10.16
CA ALA A 68 -0.65 -0.41 -9.31
C ALA A 68 -0.51 -0.99 -7.89
N GLU A 69 -0.74 -0.14 -6.89
CA GLU A 69 -0.58 -0.47 -5.48
C GLU A 69 -1.70 0.14 -4.63
N VAL A 70 -1.95 -0.47 -3.48
CA VAL A 70 -2.88 0.02 -2.47
C VAL A 70 -2.11 0.24 -1.16
N PRO A 71 -1.45 1.39 -0.97
CA PRO A 71 -0.85 1.76 0.31
C PRO A 71 -1.88 2.11 1.40
N GLU A 72 -1.47 1.88 2.63
CA GLU A 72 -2.11 2.36 3.85
C GLU A 72 -1.20 3.43 4.47
N ILE A 73 -1.72 4.65 4.60
CA ILE A 73 -0.94 5.85 4.93
C ILE A 73 -1.52 6.51 6.16
N SER A 74 -0.71 6.69 7.20
CA SER A 74 -1.10 7.46 8.38
C SER A 74 -1.04 8.96 8.08
N VAL A 75 -2.10 9.68 8.44
CA VAL A 75 -2.16 11.13 8.33
C VAL A 75 -1.40 11.78 9.48
N ALA A 76 -0.20 12.27 9.17
CA ALA A 76 0.65 12.90 10.18
C ALA A 76 0.12 14.28 10.58
N ASP A 77 0.35 14.67 11.83
CA ASP A 77 0.01 16.02 12.30
C ASP A 77 0.67 17.10 11.42
N GLY A 78 -0.10 18.15 11.13
CA GLY A 78 0.31 19.22 10.21
C GLY A 78 0.29 18.84 8.71
N ALA A 79 -0.23 17.66 8.33
CA ALA A 79 -0.47 17.33 6.93
C ALA A 79 -1.49 18.30 6.28
N PRO A 80 -1.25 18.72 5.03
CA PRO A 80 -2.08 19.72 4.36
C PRO A 80 -3.50 19.25 4.03
N ILE A 81 -3.75 17.94 4.03
CA ILE A 81 -5.07 17.35 3.80
C ILE A 81 -6.01 17.42 5.02
N ILE A 82 -5.46 17.63 6.22
CA ILE A 82 -6.24 17.64 7.47
C ILE A 82 -7.33 18.73 7.41
N GLY A 83 -8.52 18.36 7.87
CA GLY A 83 -9.68 19.24 7.94
C GLY A 83 -10.38 19.47 6.59
N LYS A 84 -9.87 18.92 5.49
CA LYS A 84 -10.53 18.95 4.18
C LYS A 84 -11.43 17.73 4.01
N THR A 85 -12.54 17.92 3.29
CA THR A 85 -13.27 16.77 2.75
C THR A 85 -12.53 16.16 1.56
N LEU A 86 -12.81 14.91 1.22
CA LEU A 86 -12.21 14.28 0.03
C LEU A 86 -12.47 15.07 -1.26
N GLU A 87 -13.66 15.64 -1.42
CA GLU A 87 -13.99 16.53 -2.55
C GLU A 87 -13.13 17.81 -2.55
N GLN A 88 -12.95 18.44 -1.38
CA GLN A 88 -12.10 19.61 -1.26
C GLN A 88 -10.62 19.28 -1.51
N ALA A 89 -10.18 18.09 -1.11
CA ALA A 89 -8.83 17.61 -1.33
C ALA A 89 -8.54 17.36 -2.81
N ASP A 90 -9.49 16.73 -3.53
CA ASP A 90 -9.45 16.54 -4.98
C ASP A 90 -9.35 17.88 -5.73
N VAL A 91 -10.24 18.83 -5.42
CA VAL A 91 -10.24 20.17 -6.03
C VAL A 91 -8.95 20.95 -5.75
N ALA A 92 -8.36 20.77 -4.56
CA ALA A 92 -7.10 21.40 -4.19
C ALA A 92 -5.87 20.71 -4.80
N GLY A 93 -6.05 19.62 -5.55
CA GLY A 93 -4.97 18.89 -6.23
C GLY A 93 -4.20 17.93 -5.32
N PHE A 94 -4.72 17.62 -4.13
CA PHE A 94 -4.11 16.62 -3.23
C PHE A 94 -4.39 15.19 -3.67
N LEU A 95 -5.46 14.97 -4.44
CA LEU A 95 -5.83 13.65 -4.94
C LEU A 95 -5.74 13.67 -6.49
N PRO A 96 -4.62 13.24 -7.10
CA PRO A 96 -4.51 13.21 -8.55
C PRO A 96 -5.46 12.14 -9.16
N PRO A 97 -5.81 12.22 -10.45
CA PRO A 97 -6.72 11.26 -11.10
C PRO A 97 -6.24 9.79 -11.10
N SER A 98 -4.95 9.56 -10.87
CA SER A 98 -4.34 8.23 -10.70
C SER A 98 -4.57 7.63 -9.31
N MET A 99 -5.19 8.39 -8.39
CA MET A 99 -5.32 8.09 -6.98
C MET A 99 -6.78 8.09 -6.52
N VAL A 100 -7.16 7.10 -5.72
CA VAL A 100 -8.52 7.00 -5.15
C VAL A 100 -8.42 6.56 -3.70
N VAL A 101 -9.06 7.31 -2.79
CA VAL A 101 -9.22 6.89 -1.40
C VAL A 101 -10.27 5.78 -1.34
N VAL A 102 -9.87 4.61 -0.86
CA VAL A 102 -10.69 3.39 -0.82
C VAL A 102 -11.32 3.20 0.55
N ALA A 103 -10.57 3.51 1.61
CA ALA A 103 -11.02 3.42 3.00
C ALA A 103 -10.33 4.49 3.84
N VAL A 104 -10.99 4.89 4.91
CA VAL A 104 -10.39 5.67 6.00
C VAL A 104 -10.65 4.87 7.27
N GLU A 105 -9.63 4.55 8.03
CA GLU A 105 -9.78 3.96 9.36
C GLU A 105 -9.50 5.04 10.40
N ARG A 106 -10.42 5.17 11.36
CA ARG A 106 -10.33 6.13 12.46
C ARG A 106 -10.65 5.42 13.76
N ASP A 107 -9.78 5.57 14.76
CA ASP A 107 -9.93 4.91 16.06
C ASP A 107 -10.12 3.38 15.95
N GLY A 108 -9.53 2.75 14.92
CA GLY A 108 -9.65 1.32 14.65
C GLY A 108 -10.94 0.89 13.92
N GLU A 109 -11.79 1.84 13.53
CA GLU A 109 -13.05 1.57 12.83
C GLU A 109 -12.98 1.99 11.35
N PRO A 110 -13.35 1.10 10.40
CA PRO A 110 -13.32 1.41 8.99
C PRO A 110 -14.52 2.29 8.58
N ILE A 111 -14.22 3.39 7.89
CA ILE A 111 -15.16 4.34 7.32
C ILE A 111 -15.12 4.20 5.80
N ILE A 112 -16.30 4.01 5.19
CA ILE A 112 -16.46 4.02 3.73
C ILE A 112 -16.44 5.48 3.25
N PRO A 113 -15.41 5.90 2.49
CA PRO A 113 -15.25 7.29 2.11
C PRO A 113 -16.34 7.77 1.14
N ARG A 114 -16.73 9.03 1.32
CA ARG A 114 -17.64 9.81 0.48
C ARG A 114 -16.99 11.16 0.20
N GLY A 115 -17.49 11.92 -0.78
CA GLY A 115 -16.94 13.26 -1.09
C GLY A 115 -16.94 14.21 0.12
N ASN A 116 -17.89 14.05 1.05
CA ASN A 116 -17.99 14.81 2.29
C ASN A 116 -17.25 14.20 3.49
N THR A 117 -16.58 13.06 3.34
CA THR A 117 -15.74 12.49 4.40
C THR A 117 -14.58 13.44 4.65
N GLN A 118 -14.46 13.92 5.88
CA GLN A 118 -13.40 14.82 6.32
C GLN A 118 -12.23 14.02 6.86
N ILE A 119 -11.01 14.36 6.41
CA ILE A 119 -9.77 13.74 6.88
C ILE A 119 -9.31 14.41 8.17
N GLU A 120 -8.92 13.61 9.15
CA GLU A 120 -8.45 14.03 10.47
C GLU A 120 -7.02 13.54 10.71
N THR A 121 -6.35 14.14 11.69
CA THR A 121 -5.05 13.65 12.17
C THR A 121 -5.20 12.22 12.69
N ASP A 122 -4.17 11.40 12.51
CA ASP A 122 -4.11 9.99 12.93
C ASP A 122 -5.06 9.04 12.18
N ASP A 123 -5.82 9.54 11.19
CA ASP A 123 -6.51 8.66 10.24
C ASP A 123 -5.50 7.73 9.54
N LEU A 124 -5.89 6.48 9.31
CA LEU A 124 -5.20 5.56 8.44
C LEU A 124 -5.96 5.49 7.11
N VAL A 125 -5.40 6.10 6.07
CA VAL A 125 -6.05 6.23 4.76
C VAL A 125 -5.53 5.15 3.82
N THR A 126 -6.43 4.30 3.33
CA THR A 126 -6.14 3.32 2.29
C THR A 126 -6.37 3.95 0.93
N VAL A 127 -5.33 3.97 0.11
CA VAL A 127 -5.35 4.66 -1.18
C VAL A 127 -5.04 3.66 -2.28
N PHE A 128 -5.86 3.59 -3.32
CA PHE A 128 -5.47 2.95 -4.57
C PHE A 128 -4.67 3.94 -5.41
N SER A 129 -3.50 3.53 -5.88
CA SER A 129 -2.68 4.27 -6.84
C SER A 129 -2.41 3.41 -8.06
N LYS A 130 -2.78 3.93 -9.24
CA LYS A 130 -2.51 3.26 -10.53
C LYS A 130 -1.00 3.18 -10.84
N GLU A 131 -0.24 4.18 -10.39
CA GLU A 131 1.19 4.32 -10.69
C GLU A 131 2.08 3.85 -9.54
N GLY A 132 1.47 3.30 -8.49
CA GLY A 132 2.14 2.81 -7.29
C GLY A 132 2.40 3.92 -6.29
N ILE A 133 3.20 3.61 -5.26
CA ILE A 133 3.66 4.61 -4.29
C ILE A 133 4.77 5.44 -4.94
N ILE A 134 4.37 6.42 -5.75
CA ILE A 134 5.25 7.48 -6.25
C ILE A 134 5.28 8.65 -5.25
N ASN A 135 6.27 9.54 -5.40
CA ASN A 135 6.45 10.74 -4.57
C ASN A 135 5.23 11.66 -4.46
N GLU A 136 4.16 11.45 -5.24
CA GLU A 136 2.94 12.26 -5.22
C GLU A 136 1.86 11.73 -4.26
N VAL A 137 1.91 10.43 -3.90
CA VAL A 137 0.86 9.79 -3.08
C VAL A 137 1.01 10.15 -1.59
N VAL A 138 2.25 10.31 -1.12
CA VAL A 138 2.56 10.52 0.30
C VAL A 138 2.48 11.99 0.76
N PRO A 139 2.93 13.01 -0.01
CA PRO A 139 2.97 14.40 0.45
C PRO A 139 1.66 14.98 0.98
N PRO A 140 0.47 14.66 0.42
CA PRO A 140 -0.79 15.16 0.98
C PRO A 140 -1.02 14.78 2.45
N PHE A 141 -0.48 13.63 2.88
CA PHE A 141 -0.69 13.03 4.19
C PHE A 141 0.48 13.26 5.16
N LYS A 142 1.50 14.02 4.75
CA LYS A 142 2.65 14.37 5.59
C LYS A 142 2.85 15.89 5.62
N PRO A 143 3.38 16.46 6.72
CA PRO A 143 3.79 17.85 6.74
C PRO A 143 4.89 18.09 5.70
N GLU A 144 4.88 19.27 5.06
CA GLU A 144 5.98 19.67 4.19
C GLU A 144 7.29 19.65 4.98
N ALA A 145 8.32 18.99 4.42
CA ALA A 145 9.64 19.00 5.03
C ALA A 145 10.11 20.45 5.15
N LYS A 146 10.25 20.96 6.38
CA LYS A 146 10.94 22.23 6.63
C LYS A 146 12.31 22.12 5.97
N ARG A 147 12.57 22.94 4.94
CA ARG A 147 13.91 23.14 4.40
C ARG A 147 14.77 23.64 5.57
N THR A 148 15.46 22.71 6.21
CA THR A 148 16.46 23.04 7.23
C THR A 148 17.68 23.50 6.45
N GLY A 149 17.87 24.81 6.38
CA GLY A 149 18.99 25.45 5.68
C GLY A 149 18.58 26.77 5.05
N ASP A 150 18.27 27.76 5.89
CA ASP A 150 18.53 29.15 5.51
C ASP A 150 19.99 29.43 5.96
N PRO A 151 20.96 29.62 5.05
CA PRO A 151 22.34 29.91 5.42
C PRO A 151 22.55 31.35 5.93
N ASP A 152 21.56 32.24 5.80
CA ASP A 152 21.77 33.67 6.02
C ASP A 152 21.26 34.12 7.40
N THR A 153 21.87 33.59 8.46
CA THR A 153 21.87 34.26 9.77
C THR A 153 23.22 34.11 10.45
N GLU A 154 24.18 34.91 9.97
CA GLU A 154 25.33 35.41 10.74
C GLU A 154 25.42 36.93 10.58
#